data_AF-A0AAU5QWZ3-F1
#
_entry.id   AF-A0AAU5QWZ3-F1
#
_cell.length_a   1.000
_cell.length_b   1.000
_cell.length_c   1.000
_cell.angle_alpha   90.00
_cell.angle_beta   90.00
_cell.angle_gamma   90.00
#
_symmetry.space_group_name_H-M   'P 1'
#
loop_
_entity.id
_entity.type
_entity.pdbx_description
1 polymer ?
#
loop_
_entity_poly.entity_id
_entity_poly.type
_entity_poly.pdbx_seq_one_letter_code
_entity_poly.pdbx_strand_id
1 'polypeptide(L)'
;MTQSTTPESSAAPVDVRSVVADVLGTDVPGDGSFVAHGGDSFHAVLIVARIEEIWGVEVDFLDVLQSTPDRLVELVAEALQS
;
A
#
# COMPACT_ATOMS: atom_id res chain seq x y z
N MET A 1 33.67 -23.02 -13.80
CA MET A 1 32.54 -23.48 -12.95
C MET A 1 31.34 -22.62 -13.30
N THR A 2 30.39 -23.18 -14.03
CA THR A 2 29.09 -22.57 -14.26
C THR A 2 28.27 -22.73 -12.99
N GLN A 3 27.84 -21.64 -12.36
CA GLN A 3 26.69 -21.69 -11.47
C GLN A 3 25.61 -20.78 -12.03
N SER A 4 24.60 -21.43 -12.59
CA SER A 4 23.24 -20.95 -12.75
C SER A 4 22.64 -20.69 -11.36
N THR A 5 22.02 -19.53 -11.14
CA THR A 5 20.72 -19.42 -10.45
C THR A 5 20.21 -17.99 -10.57
N THR A 6 19.29 -17.80 -11.51
CA THR A 6 18.17 -16.86 -11.42
C THR A 6 17.41 -17.14 -10.11
N PRO A 7 17.00 -16.09 -9.39
CA PRO A 7 15.58 -15.77 -9.37
C PRO A 7 15.45 -14.37 -10.03
N GLU A 8 14.77 -14.17 -11.16
CA GLU A 8 13.31 -14.09 -11.22
C GLU A 8 12.74 -14.18 -9.81
N SER A 9 13.02 -13.11 -9.06
CA SER A 9 12.09 -12.65 -8.05
C SER A 9 10.75 -12.57 -8.79
N SER A 10 9.99 -13.65 -8.72
CA SER A 10 8.54 -13.58 -8.83
C SER A 10 8.14 -12.69 -7.66
N ALA A 11 8.34 -11.38 -7.81
CA ALA A 11 7.72 -10.39 -6.97
C ALA A 11 6.25 -10.69 -7.15
N ALA A 12 5.66 -11.36 -6.17
CA ALA A 12 4.22 -11.47 -6.10
C ALA A 12 3.69 -10.06 -6.31
N PRO A 13 2.61 -9.88 -7.08
CA PRO A 13 2.05 -8.56 -7.32
C PRO A 13 1.95 -7.84 -5.98
N VAL A 14 2.62 -6.69 -5.87
CA VAL A 14 2.56 -5.89 -4.65
C VAL A 14 1.13 -5.45 -4.52
N ASP A 15 0.52 -5.74 -3.37
CA ASP A 15 -0.85 -5.36 -3.06
C ASP A 15 -0.85 -4.13 -2.15
N VAL A 16 -1.86 -3.27 -2.29
CA VAL A 16 -2.02 -2.04 -1.49
C VAL A 16 -2.01 -2.35 0.01
N ARG A 17 -2.62 -3.47 0.43
CA ARG A 17 -2.66 -3.87 1.84
C ARG A 17 -1.27 -4.25 2.36
N SER A 18 -0.41 -4.83 1.51
CA SER A 18 0.98 -5.11 1.87
C SER A 18 1.78 -3.83 2.07
N VAL A 19 1.55 -2.81 1.25
CA VAL A 19 2.21 -1.50 1.40
C VAL A 19 1.79 -0.84 2.70
N VAL A 20 0.49 -0.87 3.01
CA VAL A 20 -0.08 -0.35 4.26
C VAL A 20 0.53 -1.05 5.47
N ALA A 21 0.63 -2.39 5.45
CA ALA A 21 1.24 -3.17 6.53
C ALA A 21 2.75 -2.90 6.69
N ASP A 22 3.48 -2.74 5.59
CA ASP A 22 4.91 -2.41 5.59
C ASP A 22 5.17 -1.03 6.19
N VAL A 23 4.37 -0.03 5.81
CA VAL A 23 4.49 1.34 6.35
C VAL A 23 4.14 1.37 7.84
N LEU A 24 3.07 0.69 8.26
CA LEU A 24 2.65 0.64 9.67
C LEU A 24 3.55 -0.26 10.54
N GLY A 25 4.34 -1.14 9.93
CA GLY A 25 5.16 -2.12 10.64
C GLY A 25 4.36 -3.17 11.42
N THR A 26 3.07 -3.35 11.10
CA THR A 26 2.17 -4.33 11.71
C THR A 26 1.24 -4.93 10.67
N ASP A 27 0.72 -6.12 10.96
CA ASP A 27 -0.40 -6.68 10.20
C ASP A 27 -1.64 -5.80 10.39
N VAL A 28 -2.35 -5.49 9.31
CA VAL A 28 -3.47 -4.55 9.31
C VAL A 28 -4.76 -5.27 8.91
N PRO A 29 -5.68 -5.52 9.86
CA PRO A 29 -7.06 -5.86 9.57
C PRO A 29 -7.69 -4.78 8.67
N GLY A 30 -8.32 -5.19 7.57
CA GLY A 30 -8.78 -4.28 6.52
C GLY A 30 -10.02 -3.44 6.90
N ASP A 31 -10.67 -3.80 8.00
CA ASP A 31 -11.94 -3.27 8.49
C ASP A 31 -11.81 -2.10 9.49
N GLY A 32 -10.65 -1.94 10.14
CA GLY A 32 -10.40 -0.80 11.03
C GLY A 32 -9.76 0.39 10.30
N SER A 33 -9.99 1.61 10.79
CA SER A 33 -9.39 2.81 10.19
C SER A 33 -7.87 2.82 10.36
N PHE A 34 -7.19 3.52 9.47
CA PHE A 34 -5.73 3.63 9.47
C PHE A 34 -5.18 4.13 10.83
N VAL A 35 -5.84 5.12 11.42
CA VAL A 35 -5.48 5.70 12.72
C VAL A 35 -5.74 4.74 13.88
N ALA A 36 -6.77 3.88 13.79
CA ALA A 36 -7.06 2.88 14.82
C ALA A 36 -5.94 1.82 14.94
N HIS A 37 -5.20 1.58 13.86
CA HIS A 37 -4.08 0.64 13.82
C HIS A 37 -2.73 1.27 14.17
N GLY A 38 -2.71 2.51 14.68
CA GLY A 38 -1.49 3.23 15.04
C GLY A 38 -0.91 4.07 13.91
N GLY A 39 -1.63 4.21 12.80
CA GLY A 39 -1.28 5.13 11.73
C GLY A 39 -1.43 6.59 12.13
N ASP A 40 -0.58 7.43 11.55
CA ASP A 40 -0.63 8.88 11.72
C ASP A 40 -0.44 9.59 10.38
N SER A 41 -0.34 10.92 10.43
CA SER A 41 -0.12 11.76 9.26
C SER A 41 1.17 11.42 8.50
N PHE A 42 2.23 11.00 9.21
CA PHE A 42 3.49 10.64 8.56
C PHE A 42 3.34 9.34 7.78
N HIS A 43 2.70 8.33 8.36
CA HIS A 43 2.40 7.07 7.68
C HIS A 43 1.50 7.30 6.46
N ALA A 44 0.50 8.19 6.55
CA ALA A 44 -0.35 8.54 5.42
C ALA A 44 0.45 9.17 4.26
N VAL A 45 1.38 10.09 4.55
CA VAL A 45 2.28 10.65 3.51
C VAL A 45 3.14 9.56 2.87
N LEU A 46 3.69 8.64 3.66
CA LEU A 46 4.48 7.52 3.13
C LEU A 46 3.67 6.62 2.21
N ILE A 47 2.42 6.34 2.56
CA ILE A 47 1.53 5.51 1.75
C ILE A 47 1.16 6.18 0.44
N VAL A 48 0.82 7.47 0.46
CA VAL A 48 0.55 8.24 -0.77
C VAL A 48 1.74 8.14 -1.71
N ALA A 49 2.95 8.43 -1.22
CA ALA A 49 4.17 8.39 -2.02
C ALA A 49 4.46 6.97 -2.56
N ARG A 50 4.21 5.94 -1.75
CA ARG A 50 4.46 4.55 -2.15
C ARG A 50 3.43 4.05 -3.17
N ILE A 51 2.18 4.51 -3.07
CA ILE A 51 1.14 4.20 -4.05
C ILE A 51 1.48 4.82 -5.40
N GLU A 52 1.89 6.09 -5.40
CA GLU A 52 2.34 6.79 -6.61
C GLU A 52 3.56 6.11 -7.24
N GLU A 53 4.55 5.73 -6.43
CA GLU A 53 5.77 5.06 -6.91
C GLU A 53 5.50 3.69 -7.58
N ILE A 54 4.59 2.89 -7.01
CA ILE A 54 4.35 1.51 -7.45
C ILE A 54 3.32 1.44 -8.58
N TRP A 55 2.23 2.18 -8.46
CA TRP A 55 1.09 2.09 -9.38
C TRP A 55 0.95 3.32 -10.30
N GLY A 56 1.69 4.41 -10.07
CA GLY A 56 1.56 5.64 -10.84
C GLY A 56 0.24 6.38 -10.57
N VAL A 57 -0.40 6.09 -9.44
CA VAL A 57 -1.70 6.64 -9.05
C VAL A 57 -1.51 7.63 -7.91
N GLU A 58 -2.12 8.80 -8.04
CA GLU A 58 -2.17 9.79 -6.97
C GLU A 58 -3.47 9.60 -6.16
N VAL A 59 -3.34 9.40 -4.85
CA VAL A 59 -4.47 9.32 -3.91
C VAL A 59 -4.42 10.50 -2.95
N ASP A 60 -5.58 11.03 -2.57
CA ASP A 60 -5.63 12.17 -1.66
C ASP A 60 -5.16 11.76 -0.25
N PHE A 61 -4.34 12.62 0.35
CA PHE A 61 -3.82 12.41 1.70
C PHE A 61 -4.93 12.23 2.75
N LEU A 62 -6.01 13.02 2.66
CA LEU A 62 -7.13 12.91 3.59
C LEU A 62 -7.90 11.61 3.38
N ASP A 63 -8.02 11.14 2.13
CA ASP A 63 -8.63 9.84 1.86
C ASP A 63 -7.83 8.72 2.52
N VAL A 64 -6.50 8.74 2.43
CA VAL A 64 -5.63 7.75 3.11
C VAL A 64 -5.80 7.83 4.63
N LEU A 65 -5.81 9.04 5.21
CA LEU A 65 -5.89 9.24 6.64
C LEU A 65 -7.24 8.81 7.24
N GLN A 66 -8.33 8.99 6.50
CA GLN A 66 -9.70 8.72 6.97
C GLN A 66 -10.22 7.33 6.58
N SER A 67 -9.62 6.69 5.58
CA SER A 67 -10.06 5.40 5.08
C SER A 67 -9.59 4.21 5.92
N THR A 68 -10.20 3.06 5.66
CA THR A 68 -9.68 1.76 6.05
C THR A 68 -8.73 1.23 4.95
N PRO A 69 -7.85 0.26 5.25
CA PRO A 69 -7.02 -0.37 4.24
C PRO A 69 -7.84 -0.99 3.09
N ASP A 70 -8.97 -1.63 3.38
CA ASP A 70 -9.85 -2.17 2.32
C ASP A 70 -10.40 -1.04 1.44
N ARG A 71 -10.82 0.09 2.02
CA ARG A 71 -11.29 1.23 1.23
C ARG A 71 -10.16 1.82 0.38
N LEU A 72 -8.94 1.84 0.88
CA LEU A 72 -7.79 2.31 0.12
C LEU A 72 -7.47 1.40 -1.07
N VAL A 73 -7.60 0.08 -0.91
CA VAL A 73 -7.49 -0.89 -2.02
C VAL A 73 -8.51 -0.56 -3.11
N GLU A 74 -9.76 -0.29 -2.72
CA GLU A 74 -10.81 0.12 -3.67
C GLU A 74 -10.43 1.43 -4.39
N LEU A 75 -10.00 2.47 -3.67
CA LEU A 75 -9.61 3.76 -4.26
C LEU A 75 -8.49 3.62 -5.31
N VAL A 76 -7.46 2.83 -5.01
CA VAL A 76 -6.38 2.57 -5.96
C VAL A 76 -6.87 1.76 -7.17
N ALA A 77 -7.72 0.75 -6.95
CA ALA A 77 -8.30 -0.02 -8.03
C ALA A 77 -9.21 0.84 -8.94
N GLU A 78 -9.99 1.75 -8.37
CA GLU A 78 -10.82 2.72 -9.10
C GLU A 78 -9.95 3.64 -9.97
N ALA A 79 -8.85 4.17 -9.42
CA ALA A 79 -7.94 5.05 -10.14
C ALA A 79 -7.10 4.35 -11.21
N LEU A 80 -6.75 3.07 -11.04
CA LEU A 80 -6.10 2.27 -12.07
C LEU A 80 -6.99 1.98 -13.28
N GLN A 81 -8.31 2.11 -13.14
CA GLN A 81 -9.29 1.87 -14.19
C GLN A 81 -9.67 3.16 -14.96
N SER A 82 -9.23 4.34 -14.50
CA SER A 82 -9.50 5.63 -15.14
C SER A 82 -8.46 5.98 -16.20
#